data_AF-A0A4V1SQR9-F1
#
_entry.id   AF-A0A4V1SQR9-F1
#
_cell.length_a   1.000
_cell.length_b   1.000
_cell.length_c   1.000
_cell.angle_alpha   90.00
_cell.angle_beta   90.00
_cell.angle_gamma   90.00
#
_symmetry.space_group_name_H-M   'P 1'
#
loop_
_entity.id
_entity.type
_entity.pdbx_description
1 polymer ?
#
loop_
_entity_poly.entity_id
_entity_poly.type
_entity_poly.pdbx_seq_one_letter_code
_entity_poly.pdbx_strand_id
1 'polypeptide(L)'
;VPVSIMGGADDAPLALTITGNDVESATKFAEAAAAELAKISGATEIKLTTEGGSPEVNVQVDRDKMATLGLNLQTVGLTMQTAFNGNTDGKFRAGQYEYDINIRFNEFNRSNINDVRELVFINERGEQIKLSQFATITEGSGPSLLERRDKSASVTIQAQTVGKSVNTVSAEWEAAFSKLKRPAGVNYVWGGEIENSQEGFGTLGFALLAAILLVYLVMVALYDSFVYPFVVLFSVPLSFIGALWALALTNNTLNIFTILGMIMLIGLVCKNAILLVDFTNHRKAEGESTYNALIQANHARLRPILMTTIAMVFGMLPIALATGAAAQMNNGLAWVVIGGLVSSLFLTLIIVPVVYSIFDGLIRRASKGKPTDYEAEMVAEYKHRELSEDGFTSKH
;
A
#
# COMPACT_ATOMS: atom_id res chain seq x y z
N VAL A 1 0.13 11.50 -13.48
CA VAL A 1 -0.84 11.32 -12.38
C VAL A 1 -0.45 10.02 -11.67
N PRO A 2 -0.25 10.01 -10.34
CA PRO A 2 0.02 8.76 -9.64
C PRO A 2 -1.19 7.83 -9.79
N VAL A 3 -0.96 6.60 -10.23
CA VAL A 3 -2.00 5.58 -10.42
C VAL A 3 -2.07 4.75 -9.13
N SER A 4 -3.27 4.40 -8.68
CA SER A 4 -3.47 3.52 -7.52
C SER A 4 -2.74 2.18 -7.67
N ILE A 5 -2.26 1.67 -6.53
CA ILE A 5 -1.37 0.51 -6.39
C ILE A 5 -2.04 -0.83 -6.76
N MET A 6 -3.38 -0.91 -6.74
CA MET A 6 -4.13 -2.15 -6.96
C MET A 6 -5.27 -2.05 -7.99
N GLY A 7 -5.46 -0.86 -8.58
CA GLY A 7 -6.61 -0.55 -9.40
C GLY A 7 -6.25 -0.04 -10.78
N GLY A 8 -7.21 -0.08 -11.70
CA GLY A 8 -7.09 0.56 -13.01
C GLY A 8 -6.85 2.06 -12.88
N ALA A 9 -6.66 2.74 -14.02
CA ALA A 9 -6.43 4.20 -14.08
C ALA A 9 -7.50 5.07 -13.37
N ASP A 10 -8.65 4.46 -13.00
CA ASP A 10 -9.77 5.11 -12.30
C ASP A 10 -9.71 5.01 -10.77
N ASP A 11 -8.85 4.16 -10.18
CA ASP A 11 -8.76 4.10 -8.72
C ASP A 11 -7.82 5.18 -8.18
N ALA A 12 -8.34 5.95 -7.23
CA ALA A 12 -7.61 7.02 -6.56
C ALA A 12 -6.89 6.50 -5.30
N PRO A 13 -5.71 7.03 -4.96
CA PRO A 13 -4.96 6.61 -3.77
C PRO A 13 -5.71 6.93 -2.46
N LEU A 14 -6.47 8.03 -2.44
CA LEU A 14 -7.36 8.39 -1.34
C LEU A 14 -8.81 8.08 -1.74
N ALA A 15 -9.44 7.18 -1.00
CA ALA A 15 -10.86 6.88 -1.14
C ALA A 15 -11.55 6.83 0.23
N LEU A 16 -12.78 7.35 0.29
CA LEU A 16 -13.64 7.26 1.46
C LEU A 16 -15.03 6.83 1.01
N THR A 17 -15.45 5.63 1.39
CA THR A 17 -16.78 5.13 1.12
C THR A 17 -17.70 5.49 2.27
N ILE A 18 -18.71 6.29 1.99
CA ILE A 18 -19.75 6.66 2.94
C ILE A 18 -20.93 5.72 2.71
N THR A 19 -21.40 5.07 3.77
CA THR A 19 -22.57 4.19 3.73
C THR A 19 -23.72 4.82 4.49
N GLY A 20 -24.96 4.55 4.07
CA GLY A 20 -26.17 5.07 4.69
C GLY A 20 -27.37 4.15 4.51
N ASN A 21 -28.44 4.43 5.26
CA ASN A 21 -29.72 3.71 5.13
C ASN A 21 -30.43 4.04 3.81
N ASP A 22 -30.21 5.26 3.32
CA ASP A 22 -30.77 5.83 2.10
C ASP A 22 -29.66 6.50 1.29
N VAL A 23 -29.82 6.48 -0.04
CA VAL A 23 -28.84 7.10 -0.96
C VAL A 23 -28.75 8.60 -0.71
N GLU A 24 -29.87 9.26 -0.42
CA GLU A 24 -29.93 10.71 -0.24
C GLU A 24 -29.11 11.19 0.97
N SER A 25 -29.21 10.53 2.13
CA SER A 25 -28.39 10.88 3.29
C SER A 25 -26.90 10.60 3.07
N ALA A 26 -26.56 9.51 2.39
CA ALA A 26 -25.18 9.18 2.04
C ALA A 26 -24.59 10.24 1.08
N THR A 27 -25.32 10.62 0.03
CA THR A 27 -24.88 11.64 -0.94
C THR A 27 -24.72 13.01 -0.28
N LYS A 28 -25.68 13.47 0.53
CA LYS A 28 -25.57 14.78 1.23
C LYS A 28 -24.35 14.86 2.14
N PHE A 29 -24.06 13.78 2.88
CA PHE A 29 -22.86 13.73 3.72
C PHE A 29 -21.59 13.64 2.88
N ALA A 30 -21.62 12.89 1.76
CA ALA A 30 -20.49 12.78 0.85
C ALA A 30 -20.12 14.09 0.17
N GLU A 31 -21.11 14.87 -0.28
CA GLU A 31 -20.90 16.20 -0.84
C GLU A 31 -20.28 17.15 0.19
N ALA A 32 -20.77 17.13 1.43
CA ALA A 32 -20.20 17.94 2.51
C ALA A 32 -18.75 17.53 2.85
N ALA A 33 -18.48 16.22 2.93
CA ALA A 33 -17.14 15.70 3.18
C ALA A 33 -16.17 16.00 2.03
N ALA A 34 -16.63 15.91 0.77
CA ALA A 34 -15.86 16.29 -0.42
C ALA A 34 -15.56 17.80 -0.46
N ALA A 35 -16.50 18.64 -0.04
CA ALA A 35 -16.28 20.08 0.08
C ALA A 35 -15.22 20.45 1.12
N GLU A 36 -15.13 19.70 2.23
CA GLU A 36 -14.02 19.86 3.19
C GLU A 36 -12.69 19.35 2.62
N LEU A 37 -12.70 18.24 1.87
CA LEU A 37 -11.50 17.73 1.20
C LEU A 37 -10.92 18.75 0.20
N ALA A 38 -11.79 19.47 -0.51
CA ALA A 38 -11.40 20.49 -1.48
C ALA A 38 -10.65 21.68 -0.86
N LYS A 39 -10.76 21.91 0.46
CA LYS A 39 -10.04 22.97 1.17
C LYS A 39 -8.64 22.55 1.60
N ILE A 40 -8.33 21.25 1.58
CA ILE A 40 -7.07 20.71 2.08
C ILE A 40 -6.01 20.80 0.99
N SER A 41 -4.86 21.39 1.33
CA SER A 41 -3.76 21.49 0.39
C SER A 41 -3.19 20.12 0.06
N GLY A 42 -3.13 19.81 -1.23
CA GLY A 42 -2.61 18.54 -1.76
C GLY A 42 -3.68 17.54 -2.20
N ALA A 43 -4.98 17.79 -1.95
CA ALA A 43 -6.06 17.01 -2.57
C ALA A 43 -6.41 17.59 -3.95
N THR A 44 -6.47 16.75 -4.97
CA THR A 44 -6.75 17.12 -6.37
C THR A 44 -7.67 16.07 -7.01
N GLU A 45 -8.35 16.43 -8.10
CA GLU A 45 -9.28 15.53 -8.83
C GLU A 45 -10.29 14.83 -7.91
N ILE A 46 -10.94 15.61 -7.04
CA ILE A 46 -11.97 15.08 -6.14
C ILE A 46 -13.20 14.72 -6.98
N LYS A 47 -13.63 13.46 -6.90
CA LYS A 47 -14.80 12.94 -7.61
C LYS A 47 -15.66 12.13 -6.66
N LEU A 48 -16.96 12.12 -6.92
CA LEU A 48 -17.90 11.22 -6.27
C LEU A 48 -18.34 10.17 -7.30
N THR A 49 -18.46 8.91 -6.88
CA THR A 49 -18.93 7.81 -7.75
C THR A 49 -20.40 7.97 -8.14
N THR A 50 -21.21 8.52 -7.23
CA THR A 50 -22.60 8.87 -7.49
C THR A 50 -22.72 10.38 -7.54
N GLU A 51 -22.91 10.91 -8.74
CA GLU A 51 -23.38 12.28 -8.92
C GLU A 51 -24.92 12.28 -8.88
N GLY A 52 -25.48 13.18 -8.07
CA GLY A 52 -26.88 13.54 -8.20
C GLY A 52 -27.11 14.27 -9.53
N GLY A 53 -28.34 14.28 -10.03
CA GLY A 53 -28.68 15.16 -11.15
C GLY A 53 -28.82 14.47 -12.51
N SER A 54 -28.75 13.14 -12.61
CA SER A 54 -29.04 12.47 -13.89
C SER A 54 -30.51 12.71 -14.24
N PRO A 55 -30.81 13.39 -15.37
CA PRO A 55 -32.19 13.65 -15.76
C PRO A 55 -32.88 12.33 -16.07
N GLU A 56 -34.04 12.11 -15.47
CA GLU A 56 -34.87 10.95 -15.75
C GLU A 56 -36.30 11.39 -16.09
N VAL A 57 -36.98 10.59 -16.92
CA VAL A 57 -38.40 10.77 -17.18
C VAL A 57 -39.16 9.71 -16.39
N ASN A 58 -39.81 10.15 -15.32
CA ASN A 58 -40.60 9.26 -14.48
C ASN A 58 -42.02 9.14 -15.05
N VAL A 59 -42.44 7.91 -15.35
CA VAL A 59 -43.76 7.58 -15.88
C VAL A 59 -44.54 6.82 -14.82
N GLN A 60 -45.43 7.53 -14.14
CA GLN A 60 -46.28 6.95 -13.09
C GLN A 60 -47.63 6.54 -13.69
N VAL A 61 -47.77 5.25 -13.97
CA VAL A 61 -48.98 4.66 -14.57
C VAL A 61 -50.10 4.55 -13.54
N ASP A 62 -51.26 5.11 -13.86
CA ASP A 62 -52.52 4.92 -13.12
C ASP A 62 -53.15 3.60 -13.56
N ARG A 63 -53.04 2.58 -12.70
CA ARG A 63 -53.44 1.21 -13.02
C ARG A 63 -54.95 1.08 -13.26
N ASP A 64 -55.77 1.89 -12.59
CA ASP A 64 -57.23 1.83 -12.69
C ASP A 64 -57.70 2.45 -14.02
N LYS A 65 -57.12 3.60 -14.40
CA LYS A 65 -57.36 4.21 -15.72
C LYS A 65 -56.86 3.35 -16.87
N MET A 66 -55.69 2.74 -16.71
CA MET A 66 -55.13 1.82 -17.71
C MET A 66 -56.06 0.63 -17.95
N ALA A 67 -56.56 0.00 -16.87
CA ALA A 67 -57.44 -1.16 -16.95
C ALA A 67 -58.80 -0.81 -17.59
N THR A 68 -59.40 0.33 -17.27
CA THR A 68 -60.66 0.80 -17.88
C THR A 68 -60.52 1.09 -19.38
N LEU A 69 -59.33 1.44 -19.84
CA LEU A 69 -59.01 1.62 -21.26
C LEU A 69 -58.69 0.29 -21.97
N GLY A 70 -58.68 -0.84 -21.25
CA GLY A 70 -58.41 -2.17 -21.81
C GLY A 70 -56.93 -2.42 -22.10
N LEU A 71 -56.03 -1.75 -21.38
CA LEU A 71 -54.59 -1.95 -21.45
C LEU A 71 -54.07 -2.72 -20.23
N ASN A 72 -53.00 -3.49 -20.43
CA ASN A 72 -52.28 -4.19 -19.35
C ASN A 72 -50.86 -3.64 -19.20
N LEU A 73 -50.24 -3.87 -18.04
CA LEU A 73 -48.93 -3.29 -17.70
C LEU A 73 -47.81 -3.88 -18.58
N GLN A 74 -47.93 -5.14 -18.99
CA GLN A 74 -46.96 -5.84 -19.81
C GLN A 74 -46.86 -5.24 -21.22
N THR A 75 -48.00 -4.99 -21.86
CA THR A 75 -48.12 -4.32 -23.16
C THR A 75 -47.55 -2.91 -23.07
N VAL A 76 -47.92 -2.15 -22.03
CA VAL A 76 -47.39 -0.78 -21.84
C VAL A 76 -45.87 -0.81 -21.68
N GLY A 77 -45.34 -1.69 -20.83
CA GLY A 77 -43.90 -1.83 -20.58
C GLY A 77 -43.11 -2.24 -21.83
N LEU A 78 -43.57 -3.26 -22.57
CA LEU A 78 -42.92 -3.73 -23.79
C LEU A 78 -42.95 -2.69 -24.90
N THR A 79 -44.08 -1.99 -25.09
CA THR A 79 -44.18 -0.92 -26.08
C THR A 79 -43.25 0.25 -25.72
N MET A 80 -43.18 0.65 -24.44
CA MET A 80 -42.25 1.69 -24.00
C MET A 80 -40.78 1.28 -24.14
N GLN A 81 -40.43 0.04 -23.76
CA GLN A 81 -39.08 -0.50 -23.93
C GLN A 81 -38.67 -0.48 -25.41
N THR A 82 -39.53 -0.98 -26.29
CA THR A 82 -39.30 -1.00 -27.73
C THR A 82 -39.20 0.42 -28.30
N ALA A 83 -40.05 1.35 -27.86
CA ALA A 83 -40.04 2.72 -28.36
C ALA A 83 -38.73 3.46 -28.03
N PHE A 84 -38.26 3.40 -26.78
CA PHE A 84 -37.16 4.25 -26.29
C PHE A 84 -35.80 3.55 -26.21
N ASN A 85 -35.74 2.37 -25.57
CA ASN A 85 -34.50 1.61 -25.39
C ASN A 85 -34.18 0.75 -26.64
N GLY A 86 -35.25 0.27 -27.28
CA GLY A 86 -35.21 -0.61 -28.43
C GLY A 86 -35.36 -2.08 -28.07
N ASN A 87 -35.69 -2.88 -29.09
CA ASN A 87 -35.80 -4.33 -28.99
C ASN A 87 -34.79 -4.98 -29.93
N THR A 88 -33.88 -5.80 -29.38
CA THR A 88 -32.81 -6.51 -30.08
C THR A 88 -33.01 -8.04 -30.11
N ASP A 89 -34.22 -8.53 -29.87
CA ASP A 89 -34.52 -9.98 -29.86
C ASP A 89 -34.32 -10.62 -31.24
N GLY A 90 -34.55 -9.84 -32.29
CA GLY A 90 -34.31 -10.24 -33.67
C GLY A 90 -32.83 -10.18 -34.00
N LYS A 91 -32.28 -11.26 -34.57
CA LYS A 91 -30.89 -11.30 -35.01
C LYS A 91 -30.78 -11.67 -36.48
N PHE A 92 -29.89 -10.98 -37.19
CA PHE A 92 -29.56 -11.25 -38.58
C PHE A 92 -28.20 -11.93 -38.66
N ARG A 93 -28.17 -13.13 -39.24
CA ARG A 93 -26.92 -13.87 -39.45
C ARG A 93 -26.44 -13.70 -40.89
N ALA A 94 -25.21 -13.20 -41.05
CA ALA A 94 -24.52 -13.12 -42.34
C ALA A 94 -23.22 -13.92 -42.26
N GLY A 95 -23.26 -15.18 -42.72
CA GLY A 95 -22.14 -16.10 -42.63
C GLY A 95 -21.83 -16.46 -41.18
N GLN A 96 -20.63 -16.10 -40.71
CA GLN A 96 -20.15 -16.35 -39.35
C GLN A 96 -20.45 -15.21 -38.37
N TYR A 97 -20.99 -14.09 -38.85
CA TYR A 97 -21.32 -12.93 -38.02
C TYR A 97 -22.82 -12.88 -37.73
N GLU A 98 -23.14 -12.50 -36.50
CA GLU A 98 -24.50 -12.31 -36.01
C GLU A 98 -24.66 -10.83 -35.60
N TYR A 99 -25.69 -10.18 -36.15
CA TYR A 99 -25.98 -8.77 -35.94
C TYR A 99 -27.33 -8.63 -35.24
N ASP A 100 -27.40 -7.82 -34.20
CA ASP A 100 -28.67 -7.52 -33.53
C ASP A 100 -29.49 -6.53 -34.37
N ILE A 101 -30.76 -6.86 -34.60
CA ILE A 101 -31.74 -5.97 -35.24
C ILE A 101 -32.40 -5.17 -34.13
N ASN A 102 -32.05 -3.89 -34.00
CA ASN A 102 -32.67 -3.01 -33.02
C ASN A 102 -33.91 -2.31 -33.59
N ILE A 103 -35.11 -2.73 -33.13
CA ILE A 103 -36.38 -2.08 -33.45
C ILE A 103 -36.64 -1.00 -32.40
N ARG A 104 -36.68 0.26 -32.82
CA ARG A 104 -36.98 1.41 -31.96
C ARG A 104 -37.59 2.56 -32.74
N PHE A 105 -38.16 3.55 -32.03
CA PHE A 105 -38.65 4.76 -32.67
C PHE A 105 -37.52 5.59 -33.26
N ASN A 106 -37.84 6.37 -34.30
CA ASN A 106 -36.90 7.31 -34.87
C ASN A 106 -36.49 8.35 -33.81
N GLU A 107 -35.28 8.89 -33.94
CA GLU A 107 -34.70 9.81 -32.97
C GLU A 107 -35.60 11.03 -32.69
N PHE A 108 -36.21 11.59 -33.73
CA PHE A 108 -37.16 12.70 -33.61
C PHE A 108 -38.38 12.39 -32.72
N ASN A 109 -38.79 11.13 -32.63
CA ASN A 109 -39.94 10.69 -31.82
C ASN A 109 -39.54 10.24 -30.41
N ARG A 110 -38.34 10.58 -29.96
CA ARG A 110 -37.83 10.28 -28.61
C ARG A 110 -36.90 11.36 -28.06
N SER A 111 -36.85 12.52 -28.68
CA SER A 111 -35.97 13.61 -28.26
C SER A 111 -36.56 14.39 -27.09
N ASN A 112 -37.89 14.46 -26.97
CA ASN A 112 -38.57 15.32 -26.01
C ASN A 112 -39.52 14.54 -25.11
N ILE A 113 -39.76 15.07 -23.91
CA ILE A 113 -40.76 14.52 -22.99
C ILE A 113 -42.17 14.46 -23.59
N ASN A 114 -42.50 15.37 -24.51
CA ASN A 114 -43.79 15.35 -25.19
C ASN A 114 -43.95 14.11 -26.07
N ASP A 115 -42.87 13.57 -26.63
CA ASP A 115 -42.92 12.33 -27.40
C ASP A 115 -43.26 11.14 -26.51
N VAL A 116 -42.79 11.17 -25.25
CA VAL A 116 -43.18 10.20 -24.22
C VAL A 116 -44.67 10.33 -23.87
N ARG A 117 -45.17 11.56 -23.70
CA ARG A 117 -46.59 11.81 -23.38
C ARG A 117 -47.55 11.40 -24.50
N GLU A 118 -47.12 11.58 -25.75
CA GLU A 118 -47.89 11.31 -26.95
C GLU A 118 -47.74 9.86 -27.45
N LEU A 119 -46.99 9.00 -26.74
CA LEU A 119 -46.82 7.60 -27.09
C LEU A 119 -48.20 6.90 -27.18
N VAL A 120 -48.46 6.27 -28.31
CA VAL A 120 -49.74 5.61 -28.63
C VAL A 120 -49.65 4.12 -28.34
N PHE A 121 -50.67 3.62 -27.64
CA PHE A 121 -50.93 2.21 -27.41
C PHE A 121 -52.21 1.81 -28.13
N ILE A 122 -52.26 0.57 -28.61
CA ILE A 122 -53.45 -0.02 -29.22
C ILE A 122 -53.97 -1.07 -28.25
N ASN A 123 -55.21 -0.92 -27.79
CA ASN A 123 -55.84 -1.93 -26.93
C ASN A 123 -56.37 -3.11 -27.76
N GLU A 124 -56.85 -4.15 -27.09
CA GLU A 124 -57.44 -5.34 -27.73
C GLU A 124 -58.68 -5.01 -28.60
N ARG A 125 -59.31 -3.85 -28.36
CA ARG A 125 -60.45 -3.34 -29.15
C ARG A 125 -60.03 -2.55 -30.39
N GLY A 126 -58.73 -2.32 -30.60
CA GLY A 126 -58.20 -1.53 -31.72
C GLY A 126 -58.24 -0.02 -31.51
N GLU A 127 -58.57 0.45 -30.31
CA GLU A 127 -58.60 1.88 -29.98
C GLU A 127 -57.18 2.40 -29.71
N GLN A 128 -56.89 3.60 -30.21
CA GLN A 128 -55.62 4.29 -29.97
C GLN A 128 -55.71 5.14 -28.70
N ILE A 129 -54.85 4.83 -27.74
CA ILE A 129 -54.81 5.44 -26.41
C ILE A 129 -53.43 6.05 -26.19
N LYS A 130 -53.36 7.29 -25.71
CA LYS A 130 -52.09 7.97 -25.46
C LYS A 130 -51.62 7.72 -24.03
N LEU A 131 -50.30 7.70 -23.79
CA LEU A 131 -49.72 7.54 -22.46
C LEU A 131 -50.26 8.59 -21.47
N SER A 132 -50.38 9.84 -21.91
CA SER A 132 -50.90 10.96 -21.12
C SER A 132 -52.33 10.78 -20.61
N GLN A 133 -53.13 9.86 -21.18
CA GLN A 133 -54.51 9.61 -20.76
C GLN A 133 -54.59 8.76 -19.48
N PHE A 134 -53.56 7.97 -19.18
CA PHE A 134 -53.56 7.02 -18.06
C PHE A 134 -52.24 6.99 -17.27
N ALA A 135 -51.28 7.84 -17.57
CA ALA A 135 -50.05 7.99 -16.79
C ALA A 135 -49.72 9.46 -16.54
N THR A 136 -49.06 9.71 -15.42
CA THR A 136 -48.46 11.02 -15.11
C THR A 136 -47.00 10.97 -15.49
N ILE A 137 -46.57 11.84 -16.41
CA ILE A 137 -45.18 11.91 -16.90
C ILE A 137 -44.52 13.17 -16.35
N THR A 138 -43.53 12.99 -15.49
CA THR A 138 -42.78 14.06 -14.82
C THR A 138 -41.29 13.95 -15.12
N GLU A 139 -40.63 15.08 -15.31
CA GLU A 139 -39.16 15.13 -15.28
C GLU A 139 -38.71 15.03 -13.84
N GLY A 140 -37.85 14.06 -13.59
CA GLY A 140 -37.22 13.84 -12.29
C GLY A 140 -35.71 13.91 -12.43
N SER A 141 -35.05 13.74 -11.30
CA SER A 141 -33.64 13.45 -11.28
C SER A 141 -33.40 12.24 -10.38
N GLY A 142 -32.70 11.25 -10.94
CA GLY A 142 -32.31 10.04 -10.25
C GLY A 142 -30.79 10.00 -10.04
N PRO A 143 -30.31 9.08 -9.18
CA PRO A 143 -28.89 8.80 -9.07
C PRO A 143 -28.37 8.17 -10.37
N SER A 144 -27.23 8.65 -10.87
CA SER A 144 -26.58 8.10 -12.08
C SER A 144 -26.13 6.64 -11.89
N LEU A 145 -25.74 6.30 -10.66
CA LEU A 145 -25.23 5.01 -10.27
C LEU A 145 -25.69 4.68 -8.85
N LEU A 146 -26.27 3.49 -8.67
CA LEU A 146 -26.60 2.93 -7.36
C LEU A 146 -25.44 2.05 -6.89
N GLU A 147 -24.53 2.64 -6.12
CA GLU A 147 -23.44 1.92 -5.46
C GLU A 147 -23.91 1.37 -4.11
N ARG A 148 -23.42 0.18 -3.76
CA ARG A 148 -23.69 -0.45 -2.47
C ARG A 148 -22.44 -1.07 -1.89
N ARG A 149 -22.26 -0.92 -0.59
CA ARG A 149 -21.25 -1.64 0.21
C ARG A 149 -21.95 -2.37 1.35
N ASP A 150 -21.67 -3.67 1.50
CA ASP A 150 -22.28 -4.52 2.52
C ASP A 150 -23.83 -4.42 2.57
N LYS A 151 -24.45 -4.39 1.37
CA LYS A 151 -25.89 -4.23 1.13
C LYS A 151 -26.48 -2.86 1.50
N SER A 152 -25.71 -1.97 2.12
CA SER A 152 -26.12 -0.59 2.43
C SER A 152 -25.88 0.31 1.22
N ALA A 153 -26.68 1.38 1.07
CA ALA A 153 -26.43 2.39 0.05
C ALA A 153 -25.08 3.05 0.33
N SER A 154 -24.26 3.27 -0.71
CA SER A 154 -22.95 3.88 -0.53
C SER A 154 -22.64 4.93 -1.59
N VAL A 155 -21.78 5.87 -1.24
CA VAL A 155 -21.19 6.84 -2.15
C VAL A 155 -19.70 6.92 -1.82
N THR A 156 -18.85 6.70 -2.80
CA THR A 156 -17.40 6.72 -2.63
C THR A 156 -16.85 8.05 -3.13
N ILE A 157 -16.11 8.74 -2.26
CA ILE A 157 -15.33 9.94 -2.60
C ILE A 157 -13.93 9.47 -2.96
N GLN A 158 -13.46 9.87 -4.13
CA GLN A 158 -12.12 9.55 -4.64
C GLN A 158 -11.33 10.84 -4.84
N ALA A 159 -10.04 10.84 -4.49
CA ALA A 159 -9.17 11.99 -4.72
C ALA A 159 -7.71 11.58 -4.93
N GLN A 160 -7.03 12.34 -5.78
CA GLN A 160 -5.59 12.25 -5.99
C GLN A 160 -4.85 13.11 -4.97
N THR A 161 -3.71 12.63 -4.47
CA THR A 161 -2.86 13.40 -3.55
C THR A 161 -1.58 13.86 -4.23
N VAL A 162 -1.32 15.16 -4.24
CA VAL A 162 -0.14 15.77 -4.86
C VAL A 162 0.60 16.63 -3.85
N GLY A 163 1.92 16.44 -3.72
CA GLY A 163 2.79 17.24 -2.86
C GLY A 163 2.71 16.94 -1.35
N LYS A 164 1.70 16.20 -0.90
CA LYS A 164 1.61 15.64 0.46
C LYS A 164 1.40 14.13 0.41
N SER A 165 1.76 13.44 1.50
CA SER A 165 1.49 12.01 1.65
C SER A 165 0.00 11.74 1.82
N VAL A 166 -0.45 10.58 1.33
CA VAL A 166 -1.84 10.11 1.46
C VAL A 166 -2.27 10.06 2.95
N ASN A 167 -1.39 9.62 3.83
CA ASN A 167 -1.62 9.56 5.29
C ASN A 167 -1.76 10.94 5.94
N THR A 168 -1.04 11.95 5.45
CA THR A 168 -1.15 13.32 5.99
C THR A 168 -2.46 13.96 5.55
N VAL A 169 -2.81 13.85 4.26
CA VAL A 169 -4.04 14.43 3.71
C VAL A 169 -5.28 13.80 4.35
N SER A 170 -5.27 12.48 4.55
CA SER A 170 -6.37 11.79 5.22
C SER A 170 -6.53 12.15 6.68
N ALA A 171 -5.44 12.27 7.44
CA ALA A 171 -5.53 12.70 8.84
C ALA A 171 -6.06 14.14 8.96
N GLU A 172 -5.62 15.04 8.07
CA GLU A 172 -6.18 16.41 7.97
C GLU A 172 -7.66 16.38 7.58
N TRP A 173 -8.04 15.49 6.66
CA TRP A 173 -9.43 15.33 6.22
C TRP A 173 -10.33 14.78 7.32
N GLU A 174 -9.89 13.73 8.01
CA GLU A 174 -10.58 13.15 9.16
C GLU A 174 -10.84 14.21 10.25
N ALA A 175 -9.83 15.03 10.54
CA ALA A 175 -9.96 16.12 11.50
C ALA A 175 -10.92 17.25 11.03
N ALA A 176 -11.11 17.41 9.72
CA ALA A 176 -12.02 18.39 9.15
C ALA A 176 -13.47 17.88 9.12
N PHE A 177 -13.72 16.71 8.53
CA PHE A 177 -15.08 16.21 8.35
C PHE A 177 -15.69 15.61 9.63
N SER A 178 -14.87 15.19 10.61
CA SER A 178 -15.37 14.75 11.93
C SER A 178 -16.12 15.83 12.71
N LYS A 179 -15.92 17.11 12.36
CA LYS A 179 -16.66 18.25 12.93
C LYS A 179 -18.05 18.43 12.30
N LEU A 180 -18.31 17.80 11.16
CA LEU A 180 -19.62 17.85 10.51
C LEU A 180 -20.63 17.02 11.30
N LYS A 181 -21.86 17.52 11.40
CA LYS A 181 -22.96 16.75 12.00
C LYS A 181 -23.28 15.57 11.10
N ARG A 182 -22.93 14.38 11.56
CA ARG A 182 -23.22 13.12 10.88
C ARG A 182 -24.71 12.76 11.03
N PRO A 183 -25.44 12.56 9.92
CA PRO A 183 -26.81 12.06 9.99
C PRO A 183 -26.87 10.67 10.64
N ALA A 184 -27.99 10.38 11.32
CA ALA A 184 -28.17 9.07 11.96
C ALA A 184 -28.18 7.94 10.92
N GLY A 185 -27.40 6.88 11.16
CA GLY A 185 -27.31 5.73 10.25
C GLY A 185 -26.31 5.86 9.10
N VAL A 186 -25.71 7.04 8.91
CA VAL A 186 -24.56 7.18 8.01
C VAL A 186 -23.34 6.59 8.70
N ASN A 187 -22.48 5.86 7.99
CA ASN A 187 -21.13 5.42 8.40
C ASN A 187 -20.12 5.76 7.30
N TYR A 188 -18.83 5.67 7.62
CA TYR A 188 -17.77 5.83 6.63
C TYR A 188 -16.70 4.77 6.83
N VAL A 189 -16.09 4.36 5.73
CA VAL A 189 -15.02 3.38 5.69
C VAL A 189 -13.93 3.94 4.78
N TRP A 190 -12.70 3.96 5.27
CA TRP A 190 -11.55 4.32 4.45
C TRP A 190 -11.31 3.23 3.39
N GLY A 191 -11.01 3.66 2.17
CA GLY A 191 -10.66 2.78 1.07
C GLY A 191 -9.34 3.20 0.42
N GLY A 192 -8.95 2.50 -0.65
CA GLY A 192 -7.76 2.82 -1.42
C GLY A 192 -6.46 2.46 -0.69
N GLU A 193 -5.42 3.28 -0.86
CA GLU A 193 -4.09 3.02 -0.27
C GLU A 193 -4.10 3.13 1.26
N ILE A 194 -5.08 3.83 1.83
CA ILE A 194 -5.20 4.02 3.28
C ILE A 194 -5.63 2.75 3.99
N GLU A 195 -6.66 2.08 3.47
CA GLU A 195 -7.14 0.81 4.01
C GLU A 195 -6.00 -0.21 4.02
N ASN A 196 -5.34 -0.35 2.87
CA ASN A 196 -4.17 -1.21 2.70
C ASN A 196 -3.03 -0.83 3.65
N SER A 197 -2.78 0.47 3.86
CA SER A 197 -1.75 0.93 4.79
C SER A 197 -2.13 0.66 6.25
N GLN A 198 -3.35 0.94 6.68
CA GLN A 198 -3.75 0.72 8.08
C GLN A 198 -3.69 -0.77 8.45
N GLU A 199 -4.17 -1.66 7.58
CA GLU A 199 -4.10 -3.10 7.80
C GLU A 199 -2.66 -3.64 7.65
N GLY A 200 -1.94 -3.16 6.63
CA GLY A 200 -0.58 -3.60 6.33
C GLY A 200 0.45 -3.18 7.37
N PHE A 201 0.37 -1.95 7.92
CA PHE A 201 1.39 -1.45 8.86
C PHE A 201 1.41 -2.24 10.18
N GLY A 202 0.25 -2.65 10.70
CA GLY A 202 0.19 -3.46 11.91
C GLY A 202 0.84 -4.83 11.74
N THR A 203 0.51 -5.50 10.63
CA THR A 203 1.05 -6.83 10.31
C THR A 203 2.55 -6.78 9.94
N LEU A 204 2.97 -5.76 9.17
CA LEU A 204 4.38 -5.54 8.83
C LEU A 204 5.22 -5.12 10.03
N GLY A 205 4.66 -4.33 10.95
CA GLY A 205 5.33 -3.98 12.21
C GLY A 205 5.59 -5.22 13.06
N PHE A 206 4.61 -6.12 13.15
CA PHE A 206 4.80 -7.42 13.78
C PHE A 206 5.86 -8.26 13.04
N ALA A 207 5.83 -8.29 11.70
CA ALA A 207 6.83 -8.99 10.90
C ALA A 207 8.26 -8.43 11.10
N LEU A 208 8.41 -7.12 11.25
CA LEU A 208 9.69 -6.46 11.54
C LEU A 208 10.25 -6.93 12.90
N LEU A 209 9.41 -6.92 13.94
CA LEU A 209 9.81 -7.43 15.26
C LEU A 209 10.13 -8.92 15.24
N ALA A 210 9.32 -9.72 14.53
CA ALA A 210 9.56 -11.14 14.34
C ALA A 210 10.88 -11.40 13.60
N ALA A 211 11.23 -10.59 12.58
CA ALA A 211 12.49 -10.69 11.86
C ALA A 211 13.69 -10.39 12.77
N ILE A 212 13.62 -9.32 13.56
CA ILE A 212 14.65 -8.97 14.56
C ILE A 212 14.84 -10.12 15.55
N LEU A 213 13.75 -10.66 16.09
CA LEU A 213 13.77 -11.77 17.04
C LEU A 213 14.34 -13.04 16.41
N LEU A 214 13.94 -13.38 15.20
CA LEU A 214 14.42 -14.57 14.49
C LEU A 214 15.92 -14.47 14.19
N VAL A 215 16.39 -13.31 13.70
CA VAL A 215 17.82 -13.06 13.51
C VAL A 215 18.58 -13.21 14.83
N TYR A 216 18.03 -12.66 15.92
CA TYR A 216 18.62 -12.82 17.25
C TYR A 216 18.71 -14.30 17.66
N LEU A 217 17.64 -15.09 17.54
CA LEU A 217 17.65 -16.52 17.91
C LEU A 217 18.62 -17.34 17.06
N VAL A 218 18.69 -17.09 15.76
CA VAL A 218 19.65 -17.76 14.87
C VAL A 218 21.09 -17.44 15.29
N MET A 219 21.36 -16.20 15.69
CA MET A 219 22.67 -15.79 16.20
C MET A 219 23.00 -16.39 17.57
N VAL A 220 22.02 -16.50 18.46
CA VAL A 220 22.20 -17.20 19.75
C VAL A 220 22.59 -18.66 19.50
N ALA A 221 21.92 -19.34 18.58
CA ALA A 221 22.25 -20.71 18.20
C ALA A 221 23.63 -20.83 17.53
N LEU A 222 24.05 -19.82 16.76
CA LEU A 222 25.35 -19.81 16.08
C LEU A 222 26.53 -19.58 17.04
N TYR A 223 26.37 -18.67 18.00
CA TYR A 223 27.46 -18.25 18.89
C TYR A 223 27.46 -18.91 20.27
N ASP A 224 26.44 -19.74 20.56
CA ASP A 224 26.20 -20.33 21.88
C ASP A 224 26.28 -19.30 23.03
N SER A 225 25.77 -18.09 22.75
CA SER A 225 25.87 -16.93 23.64
C SER A 225 24.75 -15.95 23.39
N PHE A 226 24.19 -15.40 24.47
CA PHE A 226 23.12 -14.40 24.41
C PHE A 226 23.63 -12.96 24.23
N VAL A 227 24.92 -12.71 24.47
CA VAL A 227 25.49 -11.35 24.50
C VAL A 227 26.00 -10.91 23.12
N TYR A 228 26.75 -11.76 22.41
CA TYR A 228 27.29 -11.42 21.09
C TYR A 228 26.20 -11.12 20.03
N PRO A 229 25.07 -11.84 19.98
CA PRO A 229 23.92 -11.48 19.14
C PRO A 229 23.35 -10.09 19.42
N PHE A 230 23.36 -9.66 20.69
CA PHE A 230 22.84 -8.34 21.07
C PHE A 230 23.75 -7.21 20.57
N VAL A 231 25.06 -7.43 20.54
CA VAL A 231 26.04 -6.50 19.95
C VAL A 231 25.81 -6.33 18.45
N VAL A 232 25.48 -7.42 17.74
CA VAL A 232 25.12 -7.37 16.32
C VAL A 232 23.82 -6.57 16.11
N LEU A 233 22.83 -6.75 16.98
CA LEU A 233 21.52 -6.08 16.87
C LEU A 233 21.62 -4.55 16.98
N PHE A 234 22.64 -4.02 17.67
CA PHE A 234 22.92 -2.58 17.71
C PHE A 234 23.22 -1.96 16.33
N SER A 235 23.56 -2.77 15.33
CA SER A 235 23.72 -2.30 13.94
C SER A 235 22.40 -1.95 13.24
N VAL A 236 21.28 -2.53 13.70
CA VAL A 236 19.97 -2.37 13.05
C VAL A 236 19.37 -0.96 13.24
N PRO A 237 19.37 -0.35 14.44
CA PRO A 237 18.93 1.04 14.59
C PRO A 237 19.75 2.03 13.76
N LEU A 238 21.05 1.76 13.60
CA LEU A 238 21.96 2.62 12.84
C LEU A 238 21.61 2.63 11.35
N SER A 239 21.23 1.48 10.79
CA SER A 239 20.82 1.40 9.40
C SER A 239 19.44 2.03 9.15
N PHE A 240 18.52 2.00 10.13
CA PHE A 240 17.25 2.73 10.00
C PHE A 240 17.43 4.23 9.90
N ILE A 241 18.42 4.82 10.59
CA ILE A 241 18.71 6.25 10.46
C ILE A 241 19.06 6.59 9.00
N GLY A 242 19.92 5.79 8.37
CA GLY A 242 20.26 5.95 6.95
C GLY A 242 19.09 5.75 5.99
N ALA A 243 18.25 4.74 6.26
CA ALA A 243 17.07 4.46 5.44
C ALA A 243 16.07 5.62 5.47
N LEU A 244 15.74 6.13 6.66
CA LEU A 244 14.83 7.26 6.82
C LEU A 244 15.42 8.55 6.21
N TRP A 245 16.73 8.75 6.32
CA TRP A 245 17.40 9.89 5.72
C TRP A 245 17.38 9.84 4.18
N ALA A 246 17.59 8.67 3.58
CA ALA A 246 17.48 8.49 2.13
C ALA A 246 16.04 8.68 1.63
N LEU A 247 15.03 8.22 2.36
CA LEU A 247 13.64 8.49 2.04
C LEU A 247 13.34 10.00 2.07
N ALA A 248 13.81 10.71 3.10
CA ALA A 248 13.64 12.15 3.22
C ALA A 248 14.31 12.92 2.07
N LEU A 249 15.52 12.53 1.66
CA LEU A 249 16.24 13.15 0.54
C LEU A 249 15.56 12.90 -0.82
N THR A 250 14.91 11.75 -0.97
CA THR A 250 14.26 11.33 -2.23
C THR A 250 12.78 11.70 -2.27
N ASN A 251 12.28 12.35 -1.22
CA ASN A 251 10.88 12.75 -1.04
C ASN A 251 9.91 11.56 -1.16
N ASN A 252 10.37 10.37 -0.76
CA ASN A 252 9.56 9.16 -0.70
C ASN A 252 8.89 9.05 0.67
N THR A 253 7.65 8.57 0.68
CA THR A 253 6.86 8.39 1.90
C THR A 253 7.10 7.02 2.53
N LEU A 254 6.77 6.90 3.82
CA LEU A 254 6.71 5.60 4.48
C LEU A 254 5.44 4.89 4.01
N ASN A 255 5.62 3.79 3.27
CA ASN A 255 4.57 2.90 2.77
C ASN A 255 4.96 1.42 2.99
N ILE A 256 4.05 0.51 2.63
CA ILE A 256 4.25 -0.94 2.75
C ILE A 256 5.58 -1.42 2.14
N PHE A 257 5.95 -0.90 0.96
CA PHE A 257 7.17 -1.31 0.25
C PHE A 257 8.44 -0.78 0.90
N THR A 258 8.41 0.43 1.45
CA THR A 258 9.54 0.95 2.24
C THR A 258 9.74 0.15 3.53
N ILE A 259 8.66 -0.33 4.17
CA ILE A 259 8.77 -1.22 5.34
C ILE A 259 9.31 -2.58 4.95
N LEU A 260 8.88 -3.13 3.82
CA LEU A 260 9.46 -4.36 3.28
C LEU A 260 10.97 -4.21 3.01
N GLY A 261 11.38 -3.06 2.46
CA GLY A 261 12.79 -2.68 2.33
C GLY A 261 13.52 -2.65 3.67
N MET A 262 12.89 -2.10 4.71
CA MET A 262 13.43 -2.07 6.08
C MET A 262 13.61 -3.48 6.67
N ILE A 263 12.66 -4.40 6.42
CA ILE A 263 12.77 -5.80 6.83
C ILE A 263 13.96 -6.49 6.14
N MET A 264 14.12 -6.30 4.83
CA MET A 264 15.25 -6.87 4.08
C MET A 264 16.59 -6.31 4.56
N LEU A 265 16.63 -5.01 4.85
CA LEU A 265 17.80 -4.30 5.31
C LEU A 265 18.34 -4.84 6.65
N ILE A 266 17.47 -5.35 7.55
CA ILE A 266 17.92 -6.03 8.77
C ILE A 266 18.88 -7.17 8.44
N GLY A 267 18.49 -8.08 7.54
CA GLY A 267 19.32 -9.23 7.18
C GLY A 267 20.63 -8.83 6.51
N LEU A 268 20.56 -7.85 5.60
CA LEU A 268 21.74 -7.34 4.88
C LEU A 268 22.76 -6.69 5.81
N VAL A 269 22.28 -5.86 6.75
CA VAL A 269 23.14 -5.14 7.70
C VAL A 269 23.69 -6.07 8.77
N CYS A 270 22.85 -6.96 9.31
CA CYS A 270 23.28 -7.94 10.30
C CYS A 270 24.41 -8.80 9.75
N LYS A 271 24.35 -9.26 8.48
CA LYS A 271 25.42 -10.08 7.87
C LYS A 271 26.82 -9.47 8.04
N ASN A 272 26.96 -8.15 7.85
CA ASN A 272 28.25 -7.48 7.98
C ASN A 272 28.73 -7.43 9.43
N ALA A 273 27.83 -7.15 10.37
CA ALA A 273 28.13 -7.15 11.80
C ALA A 273 28.47 -8.56 12.33
N ILE A 274 27.76 -9.58 11.87
CA ILE A 274 27.98 -11.00 12.18
C ILE A 274 29.39 -11.41 11.80
N LEU A 275 29.83 -11.10 10.58
CA LEU A 275 31.16 -11.48 10.09
C LEU A 275 32.32 -10.82 10.86
N LEU A 276 32.09 -9.61 11.38
CA LEU A 276 33.05 -8.88 12.21
C LEU A 276 33.14 -9.51 13.60
N VAL A 277 31.99 -9.69 14.26
CA VAL A 277 31.91 -10.27 15.62
C VAL A 277 32.44 -11.71 15.63
N ASP A 278 32.09 -12.51 14.62
CA ASP A 278 32.56 -13.89 14.46
C ASP A 278 34.09 -13.96 14.33
N PHE A 279 34.68 -13.12 13.48
CA PHE A 279 36.14 -13.08 13.32
C PHE A 279 36.84 -12.61 14.61
N THR A 280 36.27 -11.62 15.31
CA THR A 280 36.79 -11.19 16.62
C THR A 280 36.71 -12.30 17.66
N ASN A 281 35.61 -13.04 17.72
CA ASN A 281 35.45 -14.18 18.63
C ASN A 281 36.47 -15.28 18.31
N HIS A 282 36.71 -15.57 17.02
CA HIS A 282 37.69 -16.55 16.59
C HIS A 282 39.12 -16.15 17.00
N ARG A 283 39.54 -14.90 16.75
CA ARG A 283 40.86 -14.40 17.18
C ARG A 283 41.04 -14.38 18.70
N LYS A 284 39.97 -14.06 19.45
CA LYS A 284 40.00 -14.15 20.92
C LYS A 284 40.11 -15.59 21.42
N ALA A 285 39.50 -16.55 20.74
CA ALA A 285 39.64 -17.96 21.07
C ALA A 285 41.08 -18.47 20.85
N GLU A 286 41.82 -17.83 19.95
CA GLU A 286 43.26 -18.07 19.74
C GLU A 286 44.18 -17.33 20.75
N GLY A 287 43.60 -16.61 21.72
CA GLY A 287 44.34 -15.99 22.82
C GLY A 287 44.65 -14.49 22.63
N GLU A 288 44.20 -13.86 21.54
CA GLU A 288 44.44 -12.43 21.34
C GLU A 288 43.65 -11.53 22.29
N SER A 289 44.21 -10.37 22.61
CA SER A 289 43.50 -9.32 23.34
C SER A 289 42.33 -8.78 22.50
N THR A 290 41.23 -8.41 23.16
CA THR A 290 40.02 -7.88 22.51
C THR A 290 40.30 -6.72 21.55
N TYR A 291 41.25 -5.86 21.90
CA TYR A 291 41.64 -4.72 21.07
C TYR A 291 42.35 -5.16 19.79
N ASN A 292 43.33 -6.06 19.90
CA ASN A 292 44.07 -6.57 18.74
C ASN A 292 43.15 -7.39 17.82
N ALA A 293 42.31 -8.25 18.41
CA ALA A 293 41.33 -9.05 17.69
C ALA A 293 40.34 -8.18 16.89
N LEU A 294 39.89 -7.05 17.44
CA LEU A 294 39.01 -6.10 16.74
C LEU A 294 39.71 -5.38 15.59
N ILE A 295 40.98 -4.97 15.78
CA ILE A 295 41.76 -4.31 14.72
C ILE A 295 42.00 -5.28 13.56
N GLN A 296 42.43 -6.51 13.86
CA GLN A 296 42.65 -7.53 12.84
C GLN A 296 41.36 -7.91 12.12
N ALA A 297 40.25 -8.06 12.87
CA ALA A 297 38.93 -8.30 12.30
C ALA A 297 38.51 -7.20 11.33
N ASN A 298 38.68 -5.94 11.73
CA ASN A 298 38.38 -4.80 10.86
C ASN A 298 39.25 -4.81 9.61
N HIS A 299 40.56 -5.04 9.73
CA HIS A 299 41.46 -5.03 8.58
C HIS A 299 41.14 -6.17 7.58
N ALA A 300 40.83 -7.37 8.09
CA ALA A 300 40.47 -8.52 7.27
C ALA A 300 39.10 -8.36 6.59
N ARG A 301 38.14 -7.70 7.25
CA ARG A 301 36.75 -7.62 6.78
C ARG A 301 36.41 -6.34 6.02
N LEU A 302 37.17 -5.26 6.17
CA LEU A 302 36.89 -3.97 5.54
C LEU A 302 36.74 -4.10 4.02
N ARG A 303 37.69 -4.76 3.34
CA ARG A 303 37.67 -4.92 1.88
C ARG A 303 36.44 -5.73 1.39
N PRO A 304 36.15 -6.94 1.93
CA PRO A 304 34.92 -7.67 1.56
C PRO A 304 33.61 -6.94 1.87
N ILE A 305 33.50 -6.27 3.02
CA ILE A 305 32.29 -5.52 3.41
C ILE A 305 32.06 -4.35 2.45
N LEU A 306 33.11 -3.62 2.08
CA LEU A 306 33.03 -2.56 1.08
C LEU A 306 32.60 -3.10 -0.29
N MET A 307 33.21 -4.18 -0.75
CA MET A 307 32.89 -4.79 -2.05
C MET A 307 31.41 -5.17 -2.15
N THR A 308 30.88 -5.86 -1.15
CA THR A 308 29.48 -6.31 -1.14
C THR A 308 28.50 -5.15 -1.03
N THR A 309 28.80 -4.16 -0.18
CA THR A 309 27.95 -2.98 -0.01
C THR A 309 27.89 -2.14 -1.27
N ILE A 310 29.06 -1.87 -1.88
CA ILE A 310 29.16 -1.10 -3.13
C ILE A 310 28.42 -1.83 -4.26
N ALA A 311 28.64 -3.14 -4.42
CA ALA A 311 27.96 -3.93 -5.44
C ALA A 311 26.43 -3.88 -5.29
N MET A 312 25.93 -3.99 -4.06
CA MET A 312 24.49 -3.90 -3.81
C MET A 312 23.93 -2.51 -4.03
N VAL A 313 24.64 -1.45 -3.60
CA VAL A 313 24.24 -0.07 -3.85
C VAL A 313 24.14 0.21 -5.35
N PHE A 314 25.15 -0.16 -6.13
CA PHE A 314 25.11 0.00 -7.59
C PHE A 314 24.11 -0.93 -8.27
N GLY A 315 23.86 -2.13 -7.73
CA GLY A 315 22.84 -3.04 -8.24
C GLY A 315 21.41 -2.56 -8.00
N MET A 316 21.18 -1.84 -6.90
CA MET A 316 19.87 -1.25 -6.56
C MET A 316 19.66 0.13 -7.22
N LEU A 317 20.72 0.80 -7.67
CA LEU A 317 20.65 2.14 -8.25
C LEU A 317 19.72 2.23 -9.48
N PRO A 318 19.72 1.27 -10.45
CA PRO A 318 18.78 1.29 -11.56
C PRO A 318 17.32 1.20 -11.11
N ILE A 319 17.05 0.44 -10.05
CA ILE A 319 15.71 0.28 -9.48
C ILE A 319 15.28 1.56 -8.77
N ALA A 320 16.21 2.20 -8.04
CA ALA A 320 16.00 3.47 -7.34
C ALA A 320 15.81 4.67 -8.29
N LEU A 321 16.22 4.57 -9.56
CA LEU A 321 16.08 5.62 -10.58
C LEU A 321 15.08 5.25 -11.68
N ALA A 322 14.47 4.07 -11.62
CA ALA A 322 13.52 3.62 -12.61
C ALA A 322 12.33 4.60 -12.70
N THR A 323 11.85 4.81 -13.92
CA THR A 323 10.63 5.61 -14.20
C THR A 323 9.69 4.72 -15.03
N GLY A 324 8.46 4.53 -14.56
CA GLY A 324 7.50 3.61 -15.18
C GLY A 324 6.35 3.19 -14.26
N ALA A 325 5.41 2.40 -14.79
CA ALA A 325 4.14 2.04 -14.13
C ALA A 325 4.25 1.17 -12.86
N ALA A 326 5.45 0.78 -12.44
CA ALA A 326 5.72 0.12 -11.16
C ALA A 326 6.95 0.71 -10.45
N ALA A 327 7.46 1.84 -10.95
CA ALA A 327 8.67 2.45 -10.42
C ALA A 327 8.45 2.92 -8.98
N GLN A 328 7.33 3.54 -8.68
CA GLN A 328 7.08 4.13 -7.36
C GLN A 328 7.12 3.09 -6.22
N MET A 329 6.68 1.85 -6.49
CA MET A 329 6.77 0.72 -5.57
C MET A 329 8.22 0.29 -5.32
N ASN A 330 8.98 0.05 -6.38
CA ASN A 330 10.35 -0.48 -6.28
C ASN A 330 11.38 0.58 -5.87
N ASN A 331 11.12 1.84 -6.20
CA ASN A 331 11.99 2.99 -5.94
C ASN A 331 12.13 3.24 -4.43
N GLY A 332 11.01 3.32 -3.70
CA GLY A 332 11.02 3.51 -2.25
C GLY A 332 11.76 2.37 -1.52
N LEU A 333 11.51 1.12 -1.92
CA LEU A 333 12.21 -0.06 -1.40
C LEU A 333 13.72 0.02 -1.66
N ALA A 334 14.14 0.40 -2.87
CA ALA A 334 15.55 0.49 -3.23
C ALA A 334 16.28 1.62 -2.47
N TRP A 335 15.65 2.79 -2.29
CA TRP A 335 16.26 3.89 -1.53
C TRP A 335 16.44 3.58 -0.05
N VAL A 336 15.48 2.86 0.56
CA VAL A 336 15.62 2.37 1.93
C VAL A 336 16.85 1.49 2.07
N VAL A 337 17.01 0.52 1.17
CA VAL A 337 18.15 -0.40 1.18
C VAL A 337 19.46 0.35 0.94
N ILE A 338 19.52 1.23 -0.07
CA ILE A 338 20.73 2.03 -0.37
C ILE A 338 21.11 2.91 0.81
N GLY A 339 20.17 3.72 1.33
CA GLY A 339 20.41 4.63 2.43
C GLY A 339 20.87 3.93 3.70
N GLY A 340 20.20 2.82 4.05
CA GLY A 340 20.56 2.05 5.21
C GLY A 340 21.87 1.29 5.10
N LEU A 341 22.21 0.78 3.91
CA LEU A 341 23.50 0.14 3.65
C LEU A 341 24.65 1.14 3.69
N VAL A 342 24.48 2.33 3.09
CA VAL A 342 25.49 3.38 3.11
C VAL A 342 25.74 3.85 4.55
N SER A 343 24.68 4.13 5.30
CA SER A 343 24.81 4.54 6.71
C SER A 343 25.38 3.42 7.58
N SER A 344 24.92 2.18 7.39
CA SER A 344 25.44 1.00 8.08
C SER A 344 26.93 0.80 7.80
N LEU A 345 27.39 0.93 6.56
CA LEU A 345 28.79 0.73 6.22
C LEU A 345 29.72 1.57 7.12
N PHE A 346 29.43 2.87 7.25
CA PHE A 346 30.23 3.76 8.08
C PHE A 346 30.02 3.54 9.57
N LEU A 347 28.76 3.44 10.01
CA LEU A 347 28.42 3.40 11.43
C LEU A 347 28.74 2.05 12.08
N THR A 348 28.59 0.94 11.34
CA THR A 348 28.76 -0.43 11.88
C THR A 348 30.25 -0.73 12.13
N LEU A 349 31.14 -0.31 11.22
CA LEU A 349 32.60 -0.49 11.36
C LEU A 349 33.19 0.25 12.57
N ILE A 350 32.51 1.30 13.06
CA ILE A 350 32.94 2.09 14.21
C ILE A 350 32.20 1.62 15.47
N ILE A 351 30.88 1.57 15.42
CA ILE A 351 30.04 1.36 16.60
C ILE A 351 30.06 -0.10 17.05
N VAL A 352 30.08 -1.09 16.15
CA VAL A 352 30.08 -2.50 16.56
C VAL A 352 31.35 -2.86 17.34
N PRO A 353 32.58 -2.48 16.93
CA PRO A 353 33.77 -2.69 17.75
C PRO A 353 33.71 -2.02 19.13
N VAL A 354 33.17 -0.80 19.21
CA VAL A 354 33.04 -0.06 20.48
C VAL A 354 32.05 -0.77 21.40
N VAL A 355 30.88 -1.14 20.88
CA VAL A 355 29.85 -1.87 21.64
C VAL A 355 30.39 -3.24 22.06
N TYR A 356 31.07 -3.96 21.17
CA TYR A 356 31.71 -5.24 21.48
C TYR A 356 32.71 -5.10 22.64
N SER A 357 33.60 -4.10 22.58
CA SER A 357 34.59 -3.84 23.63
C SER A 357 33.95 -3.52 24.99
N ILE A 358 32.87 -2.73 24.99
CA ILE A 358 32.10 -2.41 26.21
C ILE A 358 31.48 -3.67 26.81
N PHE A 359 30.79 -4.48 25.99
CA PHE A 359 30.13 -5.70 26.46
C PHE A 359 31.14 -6.76 26.91
N ASP A 360 32.25 -6.92 26.20
CA ASP A 360 33.32 -7.83 26.59
C ASP A 360 33.99 -7.38 27.90
N GLY A 361 34.22 -6.08 28.08
CA GLY A 361 34.72 -5.52 29.34
C GLY A 361 33.76 -5.73 30.51
N LEU A 362 32.45 -5.62 30.26
CA LEU A 362 31.39 -5.94 31.24
C LEU A 362 31.36 -7.42 31.59
N ILE A 363 31.48 -8.32 30.61
CA ILE A 363 31.57 -9.77 30.83
C ILE A 363 32.82 -10.12 31.63
N ARG A 364 33.99 -9.53 31.30
CA ARG A 364 35.24 -9.75 32.07
C ARG A 364 35.18 -9.19 33.49
N ARG A 365 34.40 -8.15 33.74
CA ARG A 365 34.18 -7.62 35.11
C ARG A 365 33.17 -8.43 35.90
N ALA A 366 32.14 -8.98 35.24
CA ALA A 366 31.12 -9.82 35.86
C ALA A 366 31.60 -11.27 36.08
N SER A 367 32.39 -11.80 35.16
CA SER A 367 33.09 -13.06 35.29
C SER A 367 34.33 -12.84 36.14
N LYS A 368 34.28 -13.23 37.42
CA LYS A 368 35.46 -13.39 38.28
C LYS A 368 36.36 -14.55 37.81
N GLY A 369 36.74 -14.57 36.54
CA GLY A 369 37.72 -15.50 35.98
C GLY A 369 39.12 -14.93 36.17
N LYS A 370 40.03 -15.73 36.76
CA LYS A 370 41.41 -15.34 37.09
C LYS A 370 42.07 -14.59 35.91
N PRO A 371 42.76 -13.46 36.16
CA PRO A 371 43.51 -12.79 35.12
C PRO A 371 44.53 -13.78 34.53
N THR A 372 44.50 -13.97 33.22
CA THR A 372 45.58 -14.63 32.51
C THR A 372 46.83 -13.79 32.71
N ASP A 373 47.77 -14.33 33.46
CA ASP A 373 49.03 -13.67 33.77
C ASP A 373 49.93 -13.79 32.54
N TYR A 374 49.91 -12.75 31.71
CA TYR A 374 50.71 -12.68 30.48
C TYR A 374 52.22 -12.80 30.78
N GLU A 375 52.67 -12.43 31.98
CA GLU A 375 54.08 -12.64 32.38
C GLU A 375 54.37 -14.12 32.64
N ALA A 376 53.42 -14.89 33.18
CA ALA A 376 53.59 -16.32 33.43
C ALA A 376 53.58 -17.18 32.16
N GLU A 377 52.81 -16.80 31.12
CA GLU A 377 52.84 -17.50 29.82
C GLU A 377 54.09 -17.16 28.99
N MET A 378 54.70 -15.98 29.17
CA MET A 378 55.98 -15.65 28.50
C MET A 378 57.18 -16.43 29.07
N VAL A 379 57.04 -17.07 30.24
CA VAL A 379 58.05 -17.94 30.85
C VAL A 379 57.77 -19.43 30.58
N ALA A 380 56.61 -19.76 30.02
CA ALA A 380 56.29 -21.12 29.63
C ALA A 380 57.20 -21.58 28.47
N GLU A 381 57.63 -22.85 28.53
CA GLU A 381 58.60 -23.42 27.61
C GLU A 381 58.12 -23.31 26.15
N TYR A 382 58.87 -22.57 25.32
CA TYR A 382 58.54 -22.27 23.93
C TYR A 382 58.45 -23.55 23.10
N LYS A 383 57.23 -24.01 22.79
CA LYS A 383 57.00 -25.04 21.77
C LYS A 383 56.97 -24.40 20.38
N HIS A 384 58.08 -24.50 19.67
CA HIS A 384 58.17 -24.07 18.27
C HIS A 384 57.15 -24.85 17.42
N ARG A 385 56.23 -24.14 16.78
CA ARG A 385 55.39 -24.66 15.69
C ARG A 385 55.86 -24.00 14.41
N GLU A 386 56.29 -24.81 13.43
CA GLU A 386 56.64 -24.29 12.10
C GLU A 386 55.40 -23.62 11.47
N LEU A 387 55.60 -22.44 10.89
CA LEU A 387 54.55 -21.72 10.16
C LEU A 387 54.57 -22.14 8.67
N SER A 388 53.41 -22.07 8.04
CA SER A 388 53.25 -22.12 6.57
C SER A 388 53.96 -20.95 5.90
N GLU A 389 54.27 -21.06 4.60
CA GLU A 389 54.97 -20.03 3.81
C GLU A 389 54.25 -18.66 3.78
N ASP A 390 52.97 -18.62 4.15
CA ASP A 390 52.20 -17.39 4.31
C ASP A 390 52.51 -16.62 5.61
N GLY A 391 53.22 -17.23 6.57
CA GLY A 391 53.65 -16.61 7.83
C GLY A 391 52.54 -16.40 8.86
N PHE A 392 51.30 -16.81 8.59
CA PHE A 392 50.15 -16.56 9.47
C PHE A 392 49.43 -17.83 9.94
N THR A 393 49.72 -18.99 9.34
CA THR A 393 49.07 -20.26 9.71
C THR A 393 50.09 -21.28 10.24
N SER A 394 49.69 -22.07 11.25
CA SER A 394 50.52 -23.18 11.75
C SER A 394 50.56 -24.31 10.73
N LYS A 395 51.75 -24.79 10.39
CA LYS A 395 51.95 -25.99 9.57
C LYS A 395 51.47 -27.20 10.37
N HIS A 396 50.55 -27.99 9.81
CA HIS A 396 49.99 -29.17 10.47
C HIS A 396 51.03 -30.23 10.79
#